data_AF-A0A4T0VRH9-F1
#
_entry.id   AF-A0A4T0VRH9-F1
#
_cell.length_a   1.000
_cell.length_b   1.000
_cell.length_c   1.000
_cell.angle_alpha   90.00
_cell.angle_beta   90.00
_cell.angle_gamma   90.00
#
_symmetry.space_group_name_H-M   'P 1'
#
loop_
_entity.id
_entity.type
_entity.pdbx_description
1 polymer ?
#
loop_
_entity_poly.entity_id
_entity_poly.type
_entity_poly.pdbx_seq_one_letter_code
_entity_poly.pdbx_strand_id
1 'polypeptide(L)'
;MPRELVREPGLLDTGNKMRTRVEDILIEYDDKIDDCNMMICNMSLAMQTVWNHIARQDSKTNTKISQANAAIAVQTKVESAQMRTIALLTMIYLPLSSVASIFSMDMFNWEAIEGQVIVSKHIWLFFVLAIGLTMITVAAWFFGTRREKAMAAKSDEYFNSPQRKNTLEYV
;
A
#
# COMPACT_ATOMS: atom_id res chain seq x y z
N MET A 1 12.92 79.15 58.72
CA MET A 1 12.14 79.08 57.45
C MET A 1 12.84 79.97 56.42
N PRO A 2 13.11 79.49 55.19
CA PRO A 2 12.07 79.60 54.14
C PRO A 2 11.94 78.40 53.18
N ARG A 3 10.65 78.14 52.89
CA ARG A 3 9.94 77.39 51.84
C ARG A 3 10.68 76.45 50.89
N GLU A 4 10.40 75.16 51.13
CA GLU A 4 10.42 74.06 50.17
C GLU A 4 9.59 74.39 48.93
N LEU A 5 10.27 74.52 47.79
CA LEU A 5 9.67 74.36 46.47
C LEU A 5 9.97 72.91 46.05
N VAL A 6 9.10 71.99 46.50
CA VAL A 6 9.03 70.63 45.96
C VAL A 6 8.54 70.75 44.53
N ARG A 7 9.47 70.98 43.60
CA ARG A 7 9.24 70.86 42.17
C ARG A 7 9.25 69.37 41.87
N GLU A 8 8.08 68.77 41.71
CA GLU A 8 7.96 67.39 41.24
C GLU A 8 8.83 67.21 39.98
N PRO A 9 9.77 66.24 39.95
CA PRO A 9 10.53 65.93 38.76
C PRO A 9 9.55 65.44 37.69
N GLY A 10 9.16 66.38 36.84
CA GLY A 10 8.07 66.25 35.90
C GLY A 10 8.34 65.20 34.84
N LEU A 11 7.26 64.53 34.45
CA LEU A 11 6.98 63.65 33.31
C LEU A 11 8.08 63.37 32.25
N LEU A 12 8.91 64.35 31.89
CA LEU A 12 10.04 64.19 30.95
C LEU A 12 11.13 63.26 31.49
N ASP A 13 11.43 63.31 32.80
CA ASP A 13 12.46 62.43 33.40
C ASP A 13 11.97 60.98 33.45
N THR A 14 10.70 60.77 33.79
CA THR A 14 10.03 59.46 33.72
C THR A 14 10.04 58.91 32.29
N GLY A 15 9.80 59.74 31.28
CA GLY A 15 9.86 59.35 29.87
C GLY A 15 11.25 58.92 29.41
N ASN A 16 12.29 59.67 29.80
CA ASN A 16 13.68 59.31 29.50
C ASN A 16 14.07 57.98 30.17
N LYS A 17 13.65 57.78 31.43
CA LYS A 17 13.93 56.53 32.15
C LYS A 17 13.22 55.33 31.51
N MET A 18 11.98 55.48 31.06
CA MET A 18 11.28 54.43 30.30
C MET A 18 12.02 54.10 29.00
N ARG A 19 12.45 55.11 28.24
CA ARG A 19 13.18 54.92 26.99
C ARG A 19 14.48 54.13 27.22
N THR A 20 15.28 54.50 28.22
CA THR A 20 16.53 53.80 28.53
C THR A 20 16.30 52.34 28.90
N ARG A 21 15.22 52.02 29.63
CA ARG A 21 14.89 50.62 29.95
C ARG A 21 14.44 49.83 28.72
N VAL A 22 13.69 50.45 27.80
CA VAL A 22 13.29 49.81 26.54
C VAL A 22 14.49 49.57 25.63
N GLU A 23 15.44 50.51 25.57
CA GLU A 23 16.71 50.33 24.85
C GLU A 23 17.55 49.19 25.46
N ASP A 24 17.64 49.12 26.79
CA ASP A 24 18.33 48.02 27.51
C ASP A 24 17.72 46.66 27.14
N ILE A 25 16.38 46.57 27.18
CA ILE A 25 15.64 45.34 26.84
C ILE A 25 15.84 44.97 25.37
N LEU A 26 15.85 45.95 24.45
CA LEU A 26 16.07 45.70 23.03
C LEU A 26 17.47 45.14 22.77
N ILE A 27 18.49 45.73 23.40
CA ILE A 27 19.87 45.28 23.27
C ILE A 27 20.01 43.85 23.81
N GLU A 28 19.43 43.56 24.98
CA GLU A 28 19.46 42.22 25.54
C GLU A 28 18.70 41.20 24.68
N TYR A 29 17.63 41.61 23.99
CA TYR A 29 16.89 40.73 23.09
C TYR A 29 17.67 40.41 21.80
N ASP A 30 18.34 41.40 21.22
CA ASP A 30 19.18 41.21 20.03
C ASP A 30 20.36 40.27 20.33
N ASP A 31 21.01 40.43 21.49
CA ASP A 31 22.07 39.52 21.95
C ASP A 31 21.56 38.07 22.07
N LYS A 32 20.33 37.91 22.59
CA LYS A 32 19.68 36.59 22.67
C LYS A 32 19.38 35.97 21.30
N ILE A 33 19.04 36.79 20.32
CA ILE A 33 18.78 36.34 18.95
C ILE A 33 20.09 35.86 18.30
N ASP A 34 21.18 36.58 18.51
CA ASP A 34 22.50 36.22 17.98
C ASP A 34 23.02 34.91 18.60
N ASP A 35 22.85 34.73 19.91
CA ASP A 35 23.14 33.46 20.59
C ASP A 35 22.34 32.29 19.99
N CYS A 36 21.04 32.51 19.73
CA CYS A 36 20.18 31.52 19.11
C CYS A 36 20.64 31.16 17.70
N ASN A 37 20.98 32.16 16.88
CA ASN A 37 21.50 31.95 15.52
C ASN A 37 22.82 31.17 15.54
N MET A 38 23.73 31.49 16.46
CA MET A 38 24.97 30.75 16.65
C MET A 38 24.72 29.30 17.07
N MET A 39 23.79 29.06 18.01
CA MET A 39 23.41 27.71 18.44
C MET A 39 22.81 26.89 17.29
N ILE A 40 21.93 27.47 16.47
CA ILE A 40 21.33 26.82 15.31
C ILE A 40 22.39 26.45 14.29
N CYS A 41 23.34 27.35 14.00
CA CYS A 41 24.47 27.07 13.12
C CYS A 41 25.28 25.86 13.60
N ASN A 42 25.66 25.84 14.89
CA ASN A 42 26.39 24.73 15.50
C ASN A 42 25.61 23.41 15.45
N MET A 43 24.30 23.46 15.69
CA MET A 43 23.43 22.29 15.56
C MET A 43 23.36 21.78 14.11
N SER A 44 23.28 22.68 13.12
CA SER A 44 23.25 22.28 11.71
C SER A 44 24.53 21.55 11.28
N LEU A 45 25.68 22.00 11.78
CA LEU A 45 26.99 21.37 11.55
C LEU A 45 27.05 19.97 12.16
N ALA A 46 26.63 19.81 13.41
CA ALA A 46 26.55 18.50 14.04
C ALA A 46 25.58 17.56 13.29
N MET A 47 24.44 18.11 12.86
CA MET A 47 23.40 17.37 12.14
C MET A 47 23.89 16.81 10.80
N GLN A 48 24.81 17.47 10.09
CA GLN A 48 25.38 16.93 8.83
C GLN A 48 26.05 15.56 9.02
N THR A 49 26.74 15.36 10.14
CA THR A 49 27.41 14.08 10.44
C THR A 49 26.40 12.96 10.73
N VAL A 50 25.36 13.28 11.51
CA VAL A 50 24.26 12.37 11.84
C VAL A 50 23.47 12.01 10.58
N TRP A 51 23.18 12.97 9.71
CA TRP A 51 22.52 12.72 8.42
C TRP A 51 23.34 11.78 7.54
N ASN A 52 24.67 11.96 7.45
CA ASN A 52 25.51 11.03 6.69
C ASN A 52 25.44 9.61 7.25
N HIS A 53 25.42 9.48 8.58
CA HIS A 53 25.28 8.19 9.24
C HIS A 53 23.91 7.56 8.97
N ILE A 54 22.81 8.31 9.12
CA ILE A 54 21.45 7.86 8.83
C ILE A 54 21.33 7.45 7.36
N ALA A 55 21.80 8.27 6.42
CA ALA A 55 21.76 7.97 4.99
C ALA A 55 22.51 6.67 4.64
N ARG A 56 23.65 6.40 5.28
CA ARG A 56 24.38 5.12 5.13
C ARG A 56 23.58 3.94 5.70
N GLN A 57 22.93 4.12 6.83
CA GLN A 57 22.11 3.09 7.44
C GLN A 57 20.84 2.83 6.62
N ASP A 58 20.16 3.87 6.16
CA ASP A 58 18.99 3.82 5.30
C ASP A 58 19.31 3.12 3.98
N SER A 59 20.48 3.34 3.39
CA SER A 59 20.92 2.63 2.18
C SER A 59 21.02 1.11 2.40
N LYS A 60 21.55 0.66 3.55
CA LYS A 60 21.62 -0.76 3.91
C LYS A 60 20.25 -1.34 4.23
N THR A 61 19.38 -0.55 4.85
CA THR A 61 18.02 -0.98 5.20
C THR A 61 17.17 -1.08 3.93
N ASN A 62 17.27 -0.12 3.03
CA ASN A 62 16.55 -0.07 1.75
C ASN A 62 16.93 -1.24 0.83
N THR A 63 18.22 -1.59 0.74
CA THR A 63 18.65 -2.78 -0.01
C THR A 63 18.09 -4.08 0.56
N LYS A 64 18.08 -4.23 1.89
CA LYS A 64 17.46 -5.38 2.56
C LYS A 64 15.94 -5.44 2.35
N ILE A 65 15.27 -4.30 2.42
CA ILE A 65 13.83 -4.19 2.14
C ILE A 65 13.54 -4.60 0.69
N SER A 66 14.34 -4.12 -0.27
CA SER A 66 14.21 -4.49 -1.69
C SER A 66 14.38 -6.01 -1.89
N GLN A 67 15.38 -6.62 -1.24
CA GLN A 67 15.58 -8.07 -1.29
C GLN A 67 14.42 -8.85 -0.65
N ALA A 68 13.92 -8.40 0.50
CA ALA A 68 12.75 -8.99 1.15
C ALA A 68 11.52 -8.88 0.25
N ASN A 69 11.28 -7.73 -0.37
CA ASN A 69 10.18 -7.52 -1.32
C ASN A 69 10.30 -8.43 -2.55
N ALA A 70 11.52 -8.64 -3.08
CA ALA A 70 11.74 -9.59 -4.17
C ALA A 70 11.45 -11.03 -3.74
N ALA A 71 11.88 -11.44 -2.54
CA ALA A 71 11.59 -12.76 -2.00
C ALA A 71 10.08 -12.97 -1.76
N ILE A 72 9.40 -11.96 -1.20
CA ILE A 72 7.94 -11.95 -1.03
C ILE A 72 7.25 -12.07 -2.39
N ALA A 73 7.64 -11.28 -3.40
CA ALA A 73 7.05 -11.36 -4.73
C ALA A 73 7.16 -12.76 -5.36
N VAL A 74 8.29 -13.47 -5.14
CA VAL A 74 8.45 -14.86 -5.58
C VAL A 74 7.50 -15.80 -4.81
N GLN A 75 7.36 -15.62 -3.50
CA GLN A 75 6.47 -16.44 -2.67
C GLN A 75 4.98 -16.16 -2.98
N THR A 76 4.60 -14.92 -3.23
CA THR A 76 3.23 -14.51 -3.61
C THR A 76 2.80 -15.12 -4.95
N LYS A 77 3.72 -15.39 -5.88
CA LYS A 77 3.40 -16.16 -7.10
C LYS A 77 2.83 -17.54 -6.78
N VAL A 78 3.35 -18.21 -5.73
CA VAL A 78 2.87 -19.52 -5.28
C VAL A 78 1.52 -19.40 -4.57
N GLU A 79 1.37 -18.38 -3.72
CA GLU A 79 0.11 -18.09 -3.02
C GLU A 79 -1.05 -17.80 -4.00
N SER A 80 -0.74 -17.13 -5.13
CA SER A 80 -1.70 -16.88 -6.20
C SER A 80 -2.24 -18.16 -6.84
N ALA A 81 -1.45 -19.24 -6.90
CA ALA A 81 -1.91 -20.53 -7.42
C ALA A 81 -2.96 -21.17 -6.49
N GLN A 82 -2.82 -20.97 -5.18
CA GLN A 82 -3.78 -21.46 -4.20
C GLN A 82 -5.10 -20.68 -4.30
N MET A 83 -5.04 -19.36 -4.47
CA MET A 83 -6.22 -18.50 -4.68
C MET A 83 -7.01 -18.92 -5.94
N ARG A 84 -6.31 -19.28 -7.02
CA ARG A 84 -6.93 -19.77 -8.27
C ARG A 84 -7.65 -21.09 -8.08
N THR A 85 -7.08 -22.00 -7.29
CA THR A 85 -7.71 -23.31 -7.04
C THR A 85 -9.07 -23.16 -6.35
N ILE A 86 -9.15 -22.29 -5.34
CA ILE A 86 -10.42 -22.03 -4.63
C ILE A 86 -11.45 -21.41 -5.58
N ALA A 87 -11.05 -20.45 -6.42
CA ALA A 87 -11.94 -19.84 -7.42
C ALA A 87 -12.44 -20.83 -8.49
N LEU A 88 -11.61 -21.82 -8.86
CA LEU A 88 -12.04 -22.90 -9.76
C LEU A 88 -13.08 -23.81 -9.10
N LEU A 89 -12.90 -24.13 -7.81
CA LEU A 89 -13.88 -24.90 -7.05
C LEU A 89 -15.24 -24.20 -7.03
N THR A 90 -15.29 -22.88 -6.80
CA THR A 90 -16.56 -22.13 -6.79
C THR A 90 -17.18 -22.04 -8.19
N MET A 91 -16.37 -21.86 -9.23
CA MET A 91 -16.83 -21.81 -10.62
C MET A 91 -17.46 -23.14 -11.08
N ILE A 92 -17.00 -24.28 -10.55
CA ILE A 92 -17.58 -25.61 -10.82
C ILE A 92 -18.77 -25.90 -9.90
N TYR A 93 -18.66 -25.51 -8.62
CA TYR A 93 -19.67 -25.81 -7.62
C TYR A 93 -20.99 -25.06 -7.86
N LEU A 94 -20.93 -23.78 -8.26
CA LEU A 94 -22.13 -23.00 -8.57
C LEU A 94 -23.05 -23.69 -9.59
N PRO A 95 -22.57 -24.05 -10.79
CA PRO A 95 -23.43 -24.67 -11.79
C PRO A 95 -23.85 -26.10 -11.42
N LEU A 96 -22.98 -26.86 -10.73
CA LEU A 96 -23.33 -28.18 -10.22
C LEU A 96 -24.47 -28.09 -9.19
N SER A 97 -24.42 -27.10 -8.29
CA SER A 97 -25.47 -26.84 -7.32
C SER A 97 -26.77 -26.40 -7.99
N SER A 98 -26.72 -25.59 -9.06
CA SER A 98 -27.92 -25.21 -9.81
C SER A 98 -28.58 -26.42 -10.47
N VAL A 99 -27.80 -27.35 -11.03
CA VAL A 99 -28.34 -28.61 -11.56
C VAL A 99 -28.98 -29.43 -10.44
N ALA A 100 -28.32 -29.58 -9.29
CA ALA A 100 -28.89 -30.30 -8.15
C ALA A 100 -30.23 -29.69 -7.67
N SER A 101 -30.34 -28.35 -7.61
CA SER A 101 -31.58 -27.66 -7.24
C SER A 101 -32.70 -27.87 -8.25
N ILE A 102 -32.42 -27.88 -9.56
CA ILE A 102 -33.42 -28.14 -10.60
C ILE A 102 -33.95 -29.58 -10.49
N PHE A 103 -33.06 -30.55 -10.24
CA PHE A 103 -33.45 -31.93 -9.97
C PHE A 103 -34.28 -32.06 -8.68
N SER A 104 -34.05 -31.19 -7.70
CA SER A 104 -34.80 -31.16 -6.45
C SER A 104 -36.18 -30.51 -6.55
N MET A 105 -36.42 -29.63 -7.53
CA MET A 105 -37.68 -28.88 -7.67
C MET A 105 -38.62 -29.43 -8.76
N ASP A 106 -38.12 -29.99 -9.86
CA ASP A 106 -38.94 -30.19 -11.07
C ASP A 106 -38.96 -31.63 -11.64
N MET A 107 -37.90 -32.44 -11.44
CA MET A 107 -37.76 -33.74 -12.12
C MET A 107 -38.52 -34.92 -11.44
N PHE A 108 -39.12 -34.72 -10.26
CA PHE A 108 -39.91 -35.75 -9.57
C PHE A 108 -41.38 -35.31 -9.42
N ASN A 109 -42.04 -34.94 -10.51
CA ASN A 109 -43.50 -34.87 -10.50
C ASN A 109 -44.08 -36.29 -10.63
N TRP A 110 -44.45 -36.89 -9.50
CA TRP A 110 -45.11 -38.21 -9.41
C TRP A 110 -46.61 -38.17 -9.74
N GLU A 111 -47.18 -37.00 -10.08
CA GLU A 111 -48.57 -36.88 -10.54
C GLU A 111 -48.66 -37.04 -12.07
N ALA A 112 -48.40 -38.26 -12.53
CA ALA A 112 -48.73 -38.68 -13.88
C ALA A 112 -50.19 -39.14 -13.92
N ILE A 113 -51.12 -38.27 -14.35
CA ILE A 113 -52.43 -38.73 -14.79
C ILE A 113 -52.24 -39.46 -16.13
N GLU A 114 -52.68 -40.71 -16.16
CA GLU A 114 -52.71 -41.72 -17.23
C GLU A 114 -52.01 -41.40 -18.56
N GLY A 115 -50.88 -42.08 -18.81
CA GLY A 115 -50.51 -42.51 -20.17
C GLY A 115 -49.42 -41.74 -20.92
N GLN A 116 -48.77 -40.73 -20.33
CA GLN A 116 -47.63 -40.05 -20.97
C GLN A 116 -46.33 -40.39 -20.23
N VAL A 117 -45.34 -40.86 -20.99
CA VAL A 117 -44.02 -41.25 -20.48
C VAL A 117 -43.23 -39.98 -20.12
N ILE A 118 -43.44 -39.49 -18.89
CA ILE A 118 -42.91 -38.20 -18.40
C ILE A 118 -41.37 -38.18 -18.28
N VAL A 119 -40.68 -39.32 -18.39
CA VAL A 119 -39.25 -39.39 -18.05
C VAL A 119 -38.29 -39.26 -19.26
N SER A 120 -38.76 -39.38 -20.51
CA SER A 120 -37.81 -39.74 -21.59
C SER A 120 -37.20 -38.59 -22.42
N LYS A 121 -37.74 -37.36 -22.41
CA LYS A 121 -37.30 -36.32 -23.38
C LYS A 121 -36.30 -35.28 -22.84
N HIS A 122 -36.21 -35.09 -21.52
CA HIS A 122 -35.38 -34.02 -20.90
C HIS A 122 -34.06 -34.52 -20.27
N ILE A 123 -33.85 -35.84 -20.15
CA ILE A 123 -32.57 -36.42 -19.70
C ILE A 123 -31.39 -36.00 -20.59
N TRP A 124 -31.63 -35.77 -21.89
CA TRP A 124 -30.58 -35.29 -22.79
C TRP A 124 -30.07 -33.90 -22.39
N LEU A 125 -30.94 -33.06 -21.82
CA LEU A 125 -30.59 -31.71 -21.37
C LEU A 125 -29.64 -31.75 -20.17
N PHE A 126 -29.72 -32.79 -19.33
CA PHE A 126 -28.74 -33.06 -18.27
C PHE A 126 -27.36 -33.40 -18.84
N PHE A 127 -27.28 -34.33 -19.80
CA PHE A 127 -26.01 -34.67 -20.43
C PHE A 127 -25.39 -33.47 -21.16
N VAL A 128 -26.21 -32.66 -21.82
CA VAL A 128 -25.75 -31.45 -22.52
C VAL A 128 -25.28 -30.38 -21.55
N LEU A 129 -26.01 -30.12 -20.45
CA LEU A 129 -25.57 -29.16 -19.43
C LEU A 129 -24.31 -29.63 -18.73
N ALA A 130 -24.25 -30.90 -18.32
CA ALA A 130 -23.09 -31.47 -17.65
C ALA A 130 -21.84 -31.42 -18.55
N ILE A 131 -21.95 -31.86 -19.81
CA ILE A 131 -20.85 -31.83 -20.77
C ILE A 131 -20.46 -30.39 -21.11
N GLY A 132 -21.44 -29.50 -21.33
CA GLY A 132 -21.21 -28.09 -21.65
C GLY A 132 -20.46 -27.37 -20.52
N LEU A 133 -20.90 -27.55 -19.28
CA LEU A 133 -20.26 -26.97 -18.10
C LEU A 133 -18.85 -27.53 -17.89
N THR A 134 -18.67 -28.85 -18.05
CA THR A 134 -17.34 -29.49 -17.96
C THR A 134 -16.40 -28.97 -19.04
N MET A 135 -16.88 -28.82 -20.28
CA MET A 135 -16.11 -28.21 -21.37
C MET A 135 -15.75 -26.76 -21.08
N ILE A 136 -16.67 -25.96 -20.52
CA ILE A 136 -16.39 -24.56 -20.17
C ILE A 136 -15.32 -24.48 -19.08
N THR A 137 -15.40 -25.30 -18.04
CA THR A 137 -14.37 -25.36 -16.99
C THR A 137 -13.02 -25.78 -17.55
N VAL A 138 -12.98 -26.85 -18.35
CA VAL A 138 -11.73 -27.34 -18.97
C VAL A 138 -11.17 -26.30 -19.95
N ALA A 139 -12.02 -25.64 -20.74
CA ALA A 139 -11.60 -24.58 -21.65
C ALA A 139 -11.08 -23.36 -20.89
N ALA A 140 -11.75 -22.92 -19.82
CA ALA A 140 -11.29 -21.82 -18.97
C ALA A 140 -9.95 -22.15 -18.31
N TRP A 141 -9.78 -23.37 -17.81
CA TRP A 141 -8.52 -23.84 -17.27
C TRP A 141 -7.42 -23.91 -18.33
N PHE A 142 -7.72 -24.45 -19.51
CA PHE A 142 -6.75 -24.59 -20.60
C PHE A 142 -6.34 -23.23 -21.18
N PHE A 143 -7.29 -22.29 -21.36
CA PHE A 143 -6.99 -20.92 -21.80
C PHE A 143 -6.25 -20.12 -20.73
N GLY A 144 -6.64 -20.23 -19.46
CA GLY A 144 -5.95 -19.60 -18.33
C GLY A 144 -4.50 -20.11 -18.24
N THR A 145 -4.33 -21.43 -18.21
CA THR A 145 -3.02 -22.07 -18.15
C THR A 145 -2.15 -21.76 -19.38
N ARG A 146 -2.72 -21.71 -20.59
CA ARG A 146 -1.97 -21.34 -21.81
C ARG A 146 -1.54 -19.88 -21.83
N ARG A 147 -2.42 -18.96 -21.44
CA ARG A 147 -2.09 -17.52 -21.36
C ARG A 147 -1.05 -17.26 -20.30
N GLU A 148 -1.16 -17.92 -19.15
CA GLU A 148 -0.21 -17.79 -18.06
C GLU A 148 1.14 -18.41 -18.39
N LYS A 149 1.19 -19.57 -19.06
CA LYS A 149 2.47 -20.17 -19.53
C LYS A 149 3.18 -19.27 -20.53
N ALA A 150 2.46 -18.60 -21.42
CA ALA A 150 3.04 -17.63 -22.35
C ALA A 150 3.57 -16.38 -21.64
N MET A 151 2.85 -15.87 -20.63
CA MET A 151 3.27 -14.70 -19.85
C MET A 151 4.37 -15.02 -18.83
N ALA A 152 4.36 -16.21 -18.24
CA ALA A 152 5.36 -16.70 -17.30
C ALA A 152 6.70 -16.98 -18.00
N ALA A 153 6.69 -17.60 -19.18
CA ALA A 153 7.90 -17.80 -19.97
C ALA A 153 8.57 -16.47 -20.33
N LYS A 154 7.78 -15.45 -20.70
CA LYS A 154 8.30 -14.11 -21.00
C LYS A 154 8.82 -13.40 -19.74
N SER A 155 8.13 -13.53 -18.61
CA SER A 155 8.54 -12.94 -17.32
C SER A 155 9.85 -13.55 -16.79
N ASP A 156 10.03 -14.87 -16.93
CA ASP A 156 11.28 -15.54 -16.55
C ASP A 156 12.43 -15.12 -17.48
N GLU A 157 12.15 -14.90 -18.78
CA GLU A 157 13.14 -14.37 -19.73
C GLU A 157 13.56 -12.93 -19.39
N TYR A 158 12.64 -12.05 -18.97
CA TYR A 158 12.98 -10.70 -18.50
C TYR A 158 13.77 -10.72 -17.17
N PHE A 159 13.44 -11.62 -16.24
CA PHE A 159 14.12 -11.72 -14.94
C PHE A 159 15.50 -12.41 -15.03
N ASN A 160 15.64 -13.38 -15.95
CA ASN A 160 16.89 -14.11 -16.22
C ASN A 160 17.79 -13.42 -17.25
N SER A 161 17.33 -12.33 -17.88
CA SER A 161 18.26 -11.43 -18.56
C SER A 161 19.27 -10.93 -17.52
N PRO A 162 20.59 -11.06 -17.74
CA PRO A 162 21.58 -10.57 -16.79
C PRO A 162 21.39 -9.06 -16.70
N GLN A 163 20.76 -8.61 -15.62
CA GLN A 163 20.73 -7.20 -15.22
C GLN A 163 22.18 -6.76 -15.13
N ARG A 164 22.66 -6.13 -16.21
CA ARG A 164 24.00 -5.59 -16.34
C ARG A 164 24.15 -4.61 -15.19
N LYS A 165 24.91 -5.03 -14.17
CA LYS A 165 25.40 -4.19 -13.07
C LYS A 165 25.91 -2.88 -13.68
N ASN A 166 25.10 -1.83 -13.67
CA ASN A 166 25.47 -0.49 -14.09
C ASN A 166 24.59 0.52 -13.34
N THR A 167 24.66 0.45 -12.01
CA THR A 167 24.20 1.54 -11.14
C THR A 167 25.08 1.67 -9.88
N LEU A 168 26.29 1.11 -9.94
CA LEU A 168 27.38 1.44 -9.02
C LEU A 168 28.36 2.42 -9.69
N GLU A 169 27.82 3.38 -10.43
CA GLU A 169 28.57 4.51 -10.95
C GLU A 169 27.63 5.71 -11.07
N TYR A 170 27.14 6.18 -9.93
CA TYR A 170 26.77 7.58 -9.78
C TYR A 170 27.22 8.01 -8.39
N VAL A 171 28.37 8.69 -8.42
CA VAL A 171 28.93 9.66 -7.48
C VAL A 171 28.00 10.07 -6.34
#